data_AF-A0A254UHZ6-F1
#
_entry.id   AF-A0A254UHZ6-F1
#
_cell.length_a   1.000
_cell.length_b   1.000
_cell.length_c   1.000
_cell.angle_alpha   90.00
_cell.angle_beta   90.00
_cell.angle_gamma   90.00
#
_symmetry.space_group_name_H-M   'P 1'
#
loop_
_entity.id
_entity.type
_entity.pdbx_description
1 polymer ?
#
loop_
_entity_poly.entity_id
_entity_poly.type
_entity_poly.pdbx_seq_one_letter_code
_entity_poly.pdbx_strand_id
1 'polypeptide(L)'
;MKVPVKYGSDRKLAVKILMDAVASLVADATEAMKSEWQTLKEDYAIEDASLEPQVFLVANDNWLEYSIRYLVPYKQRRSTKSNLCEAIIAAFDEYPDKVGIASGTYDIVGLPPLKVDLVSNAEGAKS
;
A
#
# COMPACT_ATOMS: atom_id res chain seq x y z
N MET A 1 -5.59 3.57 -2.96
CA MET A 1 -4.39 2.71 -3.14
C MET A 1 -4.03 2.12 -1.79
N LYS A 2 -3.40 0.94 -1.72
CA LYS A 2 -2.88 0.34 -0.48
C LYS A 2 -1.36 0.28 -0.54
N VAL A 3 -0.69 0.65 0.55
CA VAL A 3 0.78 0.64 0.70
C VAL A 3 1.13 -0.12 1.99
N PRO A 4 1.77 -1.30 1.88
CA PRO A 4 2.16 -2.08 3.05
C PRO A 4 3.50 -1.57 3.60
N VAL A 5 3.53 -1.21 4.88
CA VAL A 5 4.71 -0.65 5.57
C VAL A 5 5.11 -1.56 6.72
N LYS A 6 6.42 -1.88 6.82
CA LYS A 6 6.95 -2.77 7.86
C LYS A 6 6.64 -2.22 9.25
N TYR A 7 6.28 -3.11 10.17
CA TYR A 7 6.27 -2.78 11.59
C TYR A 7 7.65 -2.28 12.04
N GLY A 8 7.66 -1.36 13.00
CA GLY A 8 8.88 -0.66 13.45
C GLY A 8 9.23 0.59 12.64
N SER A 9 8.60 0.81 11.48
CA SER A 9 8.77 2.05 10.72
C SER A 9 8.25 3.28 11.49
N ASP A 10 8.83 4.45 11.23
CA ASP A 10 8.32 5.73 11.71
C ASP A 10 6.98 6.04 11.03
N ARG A 11 5.91 5.80 11.77
CA ARG A 11 4.53 6.00 11.31
C ARG A 11 4.21 7.44 10.92
N LYS A 12 4.81 8.43 11.61
CA LYS A 12 4.55 9.85 11.31
C LYS A 12 5.24 10.23 10.01
N LEU A 13 6.48 9.79 9.82
CA LEU A 13 7.22 9.99 8.58
C LEU A 13 6.53 9.28 7.40
N ALA A 14 6.07 8.04 7.59
CA ALA A 14 5.32 7.31 6.57
C ALA A 14 4.08 8.09 6.12
N VAL A 15 3.23 8.53 7.06
CA VAL A 15 2.02 9.31 6.72
C VAL A 15 2.39 10.60 6.00
N LYS A 16 3.43 11.30 6.46
CA LYS A 16 3.91 12.53 5.83
C LYS A 16 4.31 12.29 4.37
N ILE A 17 5.18 11.31 4.12
CA ILE A 17 5.63 10.98 2.75
C ILE A 17 4.45 10.62 1.86
N LEU A 18 3.52 9.78 2.35
CA LEU A 18 2.34 9.38 1.59
C LEU A 18 1.43 10.58 1.24
N MET A 19 1.25 11.51 2.19
CA MET A 19 0.48 12.73 1.99
C MET A 19 1.16 13.69 1.01
N ASP A 20 2.46 13.91 1.17
CA ASP A 20 3.23 14.81 0.29
C ASP A 20 3.27 14.28 -1.16
N ALA A 21 3.43 12.96 -1.32
CA ALA A 21 3.41 12.30 -2.62
C ALA A 21 2.05 12.41 -3.32
N VAL A 22 0.94 12.20 -2.59
CA VAL A 22 -0.38 12.31 -3.22
C VAL A 22 -0.75 13.77 -3.50
N ALA A 23 -0.46 14.70 -2.58
CA ALA A 23 -0.77 16.11 -2.74
C ALA A 23 -0.07 16.72 -3.96
N SER A 24 1.22 16.43 -4.16
CA SER A 24 1.98 16.92 -5.32
C SER A 24 1.43 16.40 -6.66
N LEU A 25 0.88 15.19 -6.69
CA LEU A 25 0.37 14.57 -7.93
C LEU A 25 -1.06 14.96 -8.28
N VAL A 26 -1.87 15.36 -7.29
CA VAL A 26 -3.31 15.62 -7.50
C VAL A 26 -3.72 17.06 -7.23
N ALA A 27 -2.81 17.95 -6.80
CA ALA A 27 -3.11 19.34 -6.51
C ALA A 27 -3.91 20.03 -7.63
N ASP A 28 -3.44 19.93 -8.87
CA ASP A 28 -4.10 20.55 -10.03
C ASP A 28 -5.50 19.97 -10.29
N ALA A 29 -5.65 18.65 -10.15
CA ALA A 29 -6.93 17.98 -10.33
C ALA A 29 -7.91 18.32 -9.20
N THR A 30 -7.44 18.37 -7.96
CA THR A 30 -8.24 18.73 -6.78
C THR A 30 -8.72 20.17 -6.88
N GLU A 31 -7.89 21.10 -7.34
CA GLU A 31 -8.28 22.51 -7.48
C GLU A 31 -9.34 22.70 -8.57
N ALA A 32 -9.15 22.08 -9.74
CA ALA A 32 -10.15 22.10 -10.81
C ALA A 32 -11.50 21.52 -10.33
N MET A 33 -11.46 20.38 -9.63
CA MET A 33 -12.67 19.73 -9.14
C MET A 33 -13.34 20.50 -8.01
N LYS A 34 -12.60 21.20 -7.15
CA LYS A 34 -13.17 22.10 -6.14
C LYS A 34 -14.00 23.21 -6.77
N SER A 35 -13.50 23.82 -7.84
CA SER A 35 -14.20 24.91 -8.54
C SER A 35 -15.52 24.44 -9.16
N GLU A 36 -15.52 23.27 -9.80
CA GLU A 36 -16.72 22.65 -10.37
C GLU A 36 -17.71 22.20 -9.29
N TRP A 37 -17.20 21.63 -8.19
CA TRP A 37 -18.01 21.13 -7.08
C TRP A 37 -18.69 22.26 -6.30
N GLN A 38 -18.06 23.44 -6.23
CA GLN A 38 -18.66 24.62 -5.59
C GLN A 38 -19.91 25.10 -6.35
N THR A 39 -19.84 25.18 -7.68
CA THR A 39 -20.99 25.50 -8.53
C THR A 39 -22.12 24.47 -8.36
N LEU A 40 -21.78 23.19 -8.33
CA LEU A 40 -22.78 22.12 -8.16
C LEU A 40 -23.41 22.08 -6.76
N LYS A 41 -22.67 22.44 -5.70
CA LYS A 41 -23.24 22.54 -4.34
C LYS A 41 -24.33 23.60 -4.26
N GLU A 42 -24.10 24.75 -4.91
CA GLU A 42 -25.07 25.86 -4.95
C GLU A 42 -26.38 25.44 -5.61
N ASP A 43 -26.30 24.61 -6.65
CA ASP A 43 -27.48 24.15 -7.41
C ASP A 43 -28.18 22.92 -6.81
N TYR A 44 -27.48 22.06 -6.05
CA TYR A 44 -27.98 20.71 -5.70
C TYR A 44 -27.90 20.29 -4.22
N ALA A 45 -27.47 21.16 -3.30
CA ALA A 45 -27.47 20.89 -1.84
C ALA A 45 -26.86 19.52 -1.43
N ILE A 46 -25.76 19.14 -2.08
CA ILE A 46 -25.08 17.86 -1.90
C ILE A 46 -24.19 17.91 -0.64
N GLU A 47 -24.09 16.80 0.10
CA GLU A 47 -23.17 16.66 1.24
C GLU A 47 -21.71 16.97 0.87
N ASP A 48 -20.96 17.46 1.87
CA ASP A 48 -19.57 17.88 1.72
C ASP A 48 -18.65 16.66 1.51
N ALA A 49 -18.49 16.25 0.26
CA ALA A 49 -17.52 15.23 -0.11
C ALA A 49 -16.11 15.80 0.09
N SER A 50 -15.31 15.19 0.98
CA SER A 50 -13.89 15.53 1.12
C SER A 50 -13.16 15.29 -0.20
N LEU A 51 -12.88 16.37 -0.94
CA LEU A 51 -12.09 16.38 -2.17
C LEU A 51 -10.58 16.26 -1.89
N GLU A 52 -10.19 16.48 -0.63
CA GLU A 52 -8.81 16.37 -0.18
C GLU A 52 -8.35 14.91 -0.11
N PRO A 53 -7.07 14.63 -0.42
CA PRO A 53 -6.47 13.34 -0.18
C PRO A 53 -6.49 12.95 1.29
N GLN A 54 -6.67 11.66 1.56
CA GLN A 54 -6.71 11.11 2.92
C GLN A 54 -5.89 9.83 3.00
N VAL A 55 -5.22 9.62 4.13
CA VAL A 55 -4.47 8.41 4.43
C VAL A 55 -5.08 7.75 5.67
N PHE A 56 -5.51 6.51 5.51
CA PHE A 56 -6.03 5.66 6.58
C PHE A 56 -5.01 4.58 6.91
N LEU A 57 -5.02 4.09 8.14
CA LEU A 57 -4.12 3.04 8.61
C LEU A 57 -4.91 1.88 9.18
N VAL A 58 -4.56 0.66 8.77
CA VAL A 58 -5.01 -0.60 9.36
C VAL A 58 -3.79 -1.44 9.69
N ALA A 59 -3.72 -1.96 10.91
CA ALA A 59 -2.70 -2.92 11.32
C ALA A 59 -3.20 -4.34 11.06
N ASN A 60 -2.40 -5.18 10.38
CA ASN A 60 -2.67 -6.62 10.25
C ASN A 60 -1.48 -7.43 10.82
N ASP A 61 -1.52 -8.77 10.74
CA ASP A 61 -0.50 -9.62 11.38
C ASP A 61 0.91 -9.45 10.81
N ASN A 62 1.05 -8.93 9.59
CA ASN A 62 2.32 -8.88 8.86
C ASN A 62 2.86 -7.45 8.67
N TRP A 63 1.99 -6.45 8.50
CA TRP A 63 2.37 -5.06 8.24
C TRP A 63 1.32 -4.03 8.65
N LEU A 64 1.73 -2.76 8.64
CA LEU A 64 0.85 -1.61 8.67
C LEU A 64 0.36 -1.30 7.24
N GLU A 65 -0.92 -1.48 6.96
CA GLU A 65 -1.53 -1.17 5.67
C GLU A 65 -2.04 0.27 5.65
N TYR A 66 -1.40 1.11 4.85
CA TYR A 66 -1.86 2.47 4.60
C TYR A 66 -2.75 2.51 3.36
N SER A 67 -3.96 3.05 3.50
CA SER A 67 -4.91 3.26 2.40
C SER A 67 -4.98 4.73 2.04
N ILE A 68 -4.55 5.07 0.82
CA ILE A 68 -4.60 6.42 0.28
C ILE A 68 -5.87 6.59 -0.55
N ARG A 69 -6.71 7.56 -0.18
CA ARG A 69 -7.88 8.03 -0.93
C ARG A 69 -7.53 9.36 -1.58
N TYR A 70 -7.83 9.50 -2.86
CA TYR A 70 -7.64 10.72 -3.64
C TYR A 70 -8.58 10.71 -4.83
N LEU A 71 -8.83 11.89 -5.39
CA LEU A 71 -9.75 12.10 -6.50
C LEU A 71 -8.96 12.46 -7.76
N VAL A 72 -9.28 11.79 -8.87
CA VAL A 72 -8.70 12.05 -10.19
C VAL A 72 -9.70 11.72 -11.29
N PRO A 73 -9.58 12.34 -12.48
CA PRO A 73 -10.38 11.97 -13.63
C PRO A 73 -10.26 10.48 -13.95
N TYR A 74 -11.38 9.84 -14.30
CA TYR A 74 -11.44 8.39 -14.54
C TYR A 74 -10.36 7.90 -15.52
N LYS A 75 -10.13 8.65 -16.60
CA LYS A 75 -9.14 8.34 -17.64
C LYS A 75 -7.69 8.34 -17.13
N GLN A 76 -7.39 9.06 -16.06
CA GLN A 76 -6.04 9.21 -15.49
C GLN A 76 -5.78 8.28 -14.30
N ARG A 77 -6.80 7.56 -13.82
CA ARG A 77 -6.72 6.76 -12.58
C ARG A 77 -5.54 5.78 -12.55
N ARG A 78 -5.25 5.11 -13.68
CA ARG A 78 -4.16 4.12 -13.76
C ARG A 78 -2.78 4.78 -13.81
N SER A 79 -2.62 5.85 -14.59
CA SER A 79 -1.36 6.57 -14.68
C SER A 79 -1.02 7.27 -13.36
N THR A 80 -1.98 7.99 -12.75
CA THR A 80 -1.76 8.60 -11.43
C THR A 80 -1.40 7.55 -10.38
N LYS A 81 -2.07 6.39 -10.39
CA LYS A 81 -1.71 5.30 -9.48
C LYS A 81 -0.26 4.82 -9.69
N SER A 82 0.19 4.68 -10.94
CA SER A 82 1.57 4.27 -11.24
C SER A 82 2.57 5.30 -10.73
N ASN A 83 2.37 6.57 -11.10
CA ASN A 83 3.26 7.66 -10.70
C ASN A 83 3.31 7.82 -9.18
N LEU A 84 2.18 7.65 -8.50
CA LEU A 84 2.12 7.69 -7.04
C LEU A 84 2.89 6.53 -6.41
N CYS A 85 2.79 5.31 -6.96
CA CYS A 85 3.61 4.17 -6.51
C CYS A 85 5.11 4.48 -6.64
N GLU A 86 5.54 4.98 -7.81
CA GLU A 86 6.94 5.30 -8.07
C GLU A 86 7.46 6.41 -7.14
N ALA A 87 6.67 7.48 -6.96
CA ALA A 87 7.02 8.57 -6.05
C ALA A 87 7.13 8.11 -4.59
N ILE A 88 6.23 7.24 -4.13
CA ILE A 88 6.27 6.70 -2.78
C ILE A 88 7.49 5.81 -2.57
N ILE A 89 7.81 4.94 -3.53
CA ILE A 89 8.99 4.06 -3.47
C ILE A 89 10.26 4.92 -3.38
N ALA A 90 10.42 5.87 -4.31
CA ALA A 90 11.57 6.76 -4.33
C ALA A 90 11.71 7.54 -3.00
N ALA A 91 10.61 8.07 -2.48
CA ALA A 91 10.63 8.81 -1.22
C ALA A 91 10.89 7.91 0.01
N PHE A 92 10.51 6.63 -0.01
CA PHE A 92 10.86 5.69 1.07
C PHE A 92 12.33 5.30 1.00
N ASP A 93 12.90 5.15 -0.21
CA ASP A 93 14.30 4.82 -0.42
C ASP A 93 15.26 5.92 0.07
N GLU A 94 14.77 7.16 0.27
CA GLU A 94 15.51 8.23 0.95
C GLU A 94 15.66 8.00 2.47
N TYR A 95 14.85 7.12 3.07
CA TYR A 95 14.81 6.86 4.51
C TYR A 95 14.83 5.36 4.85
N PRO A 96 15.81 4.58 4.36
CA PRO A 96 15.82 3.11 4.48
C PRO A 96 15.82 2.61 5.92
N ASP A 97 16.37 3.39 6.86
CA ASP A 97 16.44 3.06 8.28
C ASP A 97 15.18 3.47 9.07
N LYS A 98 14.28 4.25 8.47
CA LYS A 98 13.09 4.78 9.16
C LYS A 98 11.78 4.27 8.58
N VAL A 99 11.73 4.01 7.27
CA VAL A 99 10.51 3.59 6.59
C VAL A 99 10.86 2.52 5.57
N GLY A 100 10.11 1.43 5.58
CA GLY A 100 10.33 0.33 4.63
C GLY A 100 9.04 -0.28 4.15
N ILE A 101 8.98 -0.60 2.86
CA ILE A 101 7.88 -1.36 2.28
C ILE A 101 7.94 -2.79 2.80
N ALA A 102 6.81 -3.30 3.29
CA ALA A 102 6.75 -4.70 3.68
C ALA A 102 6.74 -5.59 2.43
N SER A 103 7.72 -6.48 2.33
CA SER A 103 7.67 -7.63 1.44
C SER A 103 7.02 -8.79 2.18
N GLY A 104 6.01 -9.43 1.57
CA GLY A 104 5.43 -10.64 2.14
C GLY A 104 6.53 -11.69 2.31
N THR A 105 6.88 -11.99 3.55
CA THR A 105 7.77 -13.09 3.89
C THR A 105 6.91 -14.08 4.65
N TYR A 106 6.68 -15.26 4.07
CA TYR A 106 6.03 -16.34 4.79
C TYR A 106 7.08 -16.94 5.72
N ASP A 107 6.99 -16.64 7.01
CA ASP A 107 7.79 -17.34 8.00
C ASP A 107 7.24 -18.77 8.14
N ILE A 108 7.98 -19.75 7.60
CA ILE A 108 7.75 -21.17 7.91
C ILE A 108 8.22 -21.38 9.35
N VAL A 109 7.31 -21.26 10.31
CA VAL A 109 7.55 -21.59 11.72
C VAL A 109 7.70 -23.10 11.89
N GLY A 110 8.92 -23.57 11.62
CA GLY A 110 9.32 -24.96 11.79
C GLY A 110 8.99 -25.86 10.60
N LEU A 111 9.89 -26.79 10.28
CA LEU A 111 9.57 -27.91 9.41
C LEU A 111 8.53 -28.79 10.13
N PRO A 112 7.35 -29.05 9.55
CA PRO A 112 6.43 -30.02 10.13
C PRO A 112 7.14 -31.38 10.24
N PRO A 113 6.79 -32.21 11.25
CA PRO A 113 7.43 -33.50 11.42
C PRO A 113 7.34 -34.33 10.14
N LEU A 114 8.51 -34.71 9.61
CA LEU A 114 8.63 -35.50 8.38
C LEU A 114 8.13 -36.92 8.67
N LYS A 115 7.03 -37.31 8.02
CA LYS A 115 6.59 -38.71 8.03
C LYS A 115 7.38 -39.46 6.97
N VAL A 116 8.30 -40.33 7.42
CA VAL A 116 9.08 -41.20 6.54
C VAL A 116 8.40 -42.56 6.43
N ASP A 117 8.02 -42.95 5.21
CA ASP A 117 7.61 -44.32 4.92
C ASP A 117 8.83 -45.08 4.39
N LEU A 118 9.39 -45.94 5.23
CA LEU A 118 10.54 -46.76 4.86
C LEU A 118 10.07 -47.90 3.95
N VAL A 119 10.51 -47.87 2.69
CA VAL A 119 10.33 -49.00 1.76
C VAL A 119 11.58 -49.88 1.87
N SER A 120 11.46 -51.08 2.45
CA SER A 120 12.54 -52.05 2.42
C SER A 120 12.62 -52.68 1.03
N ASN A 121 13.70 -52.39 0.32
CA ASN A 121 14.02 -53.13 -0.91
C ASN A 121 14.89 -54.32 -0.52
N ALA A 122 14.27 -55.49 -0.34
CA ALA A 122 14.99 -56.73 -0.11
C ALA A 122 15.47 -57.30 -1.45
N GLU A 123 16.63 -56.84 -1.91
CA GLU A 123 17.39 -57.52 -2.96
C GLU A 123 18.77 -57.91 -2.44
N GLY A 124 19.03 -59.21 -2.45
CA GLY A 124 20.38 -59.75 -2.60
C GLY A 124 21.06 -60.30 -1.35
N ALA A 125 20.84 -61.58 -1.07
CA ALA A 125 21.91 -62.47 -0.60
C ALA A 125 21.59 -63.91 -0.99
N LYS A 126 21.96 -64.27 -2.23
CA LYS A 126 22.20 -65.68 -2.58
C LYS A 126 23.54 -66.07 -1.97
N SER A 127 23.57 -67.18 -1.24
CA SER A 127 24.74 -68.05 -1.14
C SER A 127 24.29 -69.50 -1.17
#